data_AF-A0AAD7A5S6-F1
#
_entry.id   AF-A0AAD7A5S6-F1
#
_cell.length_a   1.000
_cell.length_b   1.000
_cell.length_c   1.000
_cell.angle_alpha   90.00
_cell.angle_beta   90.00
_cell.angle_gamma   90.00
#
_symmetry.space_group_name_H-M   'P 1'
#
loop_
_entity.id
_entity.type
_entity.pdbx_description
1 polymer ?
#
loop_
_entity_poly.entity_id
_entity_poly.type
_entity_poly.pdbx_seq_one_letter_code
_entity_poly.pdbx_strand_id
1 'polypeptide(L)'
;MLLLPTFVLRLAATGLLLLARLFPPFDAATFHLLLRWDALHFAHIARRGYVYEHEWAFLPGLPFLLSLSPLAPTLLSLVIAYDASSTMYRLSPHHLGSPVLARLTTMLALLPSSPVTLFLAPYSEPFFTYLSYKGMLYCAESRYSAAAVAFTLAATFRSNGFLLSGFLIWGLLVQPFLRRKPVRAFRLQMYPSRTVLLSALPFVPFIAHNYAAYLAFCSATDAPEWCARRLPLIYSFVQVRYWNNGFLRYWSLQQLPNFLIAAPPLLAISTFSIHHLRHWLKSPADPGRAFLSASIAPHAIHALFRHPSLRVPHPDRPPVLWGAISILLWGAFLPPA
;
A
#
# COMPACT_ATOMS: atom_id res chain seq x y z
N MET A 1 -22.31 12.83 -1.63
CA MET A 1 -22.84 11.55 -1.11
C MET A 1 -21.84 10.73 -0.28
N LEU A 2 -20.52 10.75 -0.55
CA LEU A 2 -19.53 9.94 0.18
C LEU A 2 -18.90 10.62 1.42
N LEU A 3 -19.15 11.93 1.62
CA LEU A 3 -18.71 12.69 2.79
C LEU A 3 -19.30 12.15 4.10
N LEU A 4 -20.62 11.98 4.13
CA LEU A 4 -21.36 11.54 5.31
C LEU A 4 -20.87 10.18 5.84
N PRO A 5 -20.77 9.10 5.03
CA PRO A 5 -20.27 7.81 5.55
C PRO A 5 -18.80 7.88 5.99
N THR A 6 -17.95 8.64 5.29
CA THR A 6 -16.54 8.83 5.69
C THR A 6 -16.45 9.54 7.04
N PHE A 7 -17.27 10.57 7.27
CA PHE A 7 -17.32 11.32 8.51
C PHE A 7 -17.88 10.48 9.66
N VAL A 8 -18.99 9.77 9.44
CA VAL A 8 -19.63 8.89 10.44
C VAL A 8 -18.68 7.80 10.91
N LEU A 9 -17.96 7.15 10.00
CA LEU A 9 -17.00 6.09 10.36
C LEU A 9 -15.82 6.61 11.17
N ARG A 10 -15.35 7.84 10.89
CA ARG A 10 -14.30 8.50 11.68
C ARG A 10 -14.78 8.92 13.06
N LEU A 11 -16.02 9.42 13.17
CA LEU A 11 -16.65 9.70 14.46
C LEU A 11 -16.82 8.42 15.27
N ALA A 12 -17.30 7.33 14.64
CA ALA A 12 -17.42 6.03 15.29
C ALA A 12 -16.06 5.51 15.77
N ALA A 13 -15.02 5.58 14.94
CA ALA A 13 -13.66 5.18 15.33
C ALA A 13 -13.11 6.03 16.49
N THR A 14 -13.35 7.34 16.46
CA THR A 14 -12.98 8.25 17.56
C THR A 14 -13.74 7.89 18.84
N GLY A 15 -15.05 7.65 18.74
CA GLY A 15 -15.89 7.23 19.86
C GLY A 15 -15.42 5.92 20.48
N LEU A 16 -15.12 4.92 19.64
CA LEU A 16 -14.55 3.63 20.09
C LEU A 16 -13.18 3.82 20.76
N LEU A 17 -12.32 4.69 20.24
CA LEU A 17 -11.03 5.00 20.86
C LEU A 17 -11.19 5.69 22.23
N LEU A 18 -12.21 6.56 22.37
CA LEU A 18 -12.52 7.19 23.64
C LEU A 18 -13.08 6.18 24.64
N LEU A 19 -13.98 5.28 24.21
CA LEU A 19 -14.49 4.18 25.04
C LEU A 19 -13.39 3.21 25.46
N ALA A 20 -12.39 2.98 24.62
CA ALA A 20 -11.24 2.14 24.95
C ALA A 20 -10.44 2.66 26.17
N ARG A 21 -10.57 3.95 26.54
CA ARG A 21 -9.98 4.51 27.78
C ARG A 21 -10.59 3.92 29.05
N LEU A 22 -11.79 3.35 28.97
CA LEU A 22 -12.46 2.73 30.11
C LEU A 22 -11.88 1.36 30.47
N PHE A 23 -11.04 0.79 29.61
CA PHE A 23 -10.39 -0.49 29.84
C PHE A 23 -8.93 -0.29 30.25
N PRO A 24 -8.36 -1.20 31.06
CA PRO A 24 -6.95 -1.14 31.41
C PRO A 24 -6.09 -1.22 30.14
N PRO A 25 -5.02 -0.41 30.04
CA PRO A 25 -4.15 -0.44 28.88
C PRO A 25 -3.44 -1.80 28.81
N PHE A 26 -3.45 -2.41 27.62
CA PHE A 26 -2.76 -3.68 27.40
C PHE A 26 -1.23 -3.52 27.31
N ASP A 27 -0.73 -2.29 27.18
CA ASP A 27 0.68 -1.93 27.04
C ASP A 27 1.07 -0.78 27.98
N ALA A 28 2.38 -0.51 28.08
CA ALA A 28 2.92 0.56 28.93
C ALA A 28 2.60 1.99 28.42
N ALA A 29 1.91 2.14 27.29
CA ALA A 29 1.56 3.43 26.70
C ALA A 29 0.26 4.00 27.31
N THR A 30 0.28 4.20 28.64
CA THR A 30 -0.86 4.65 29.46
C THR A 30 -1.37 6.05 29.11
N PHE A 31 -0.52 6.94 28.58
CA PHE A 31 -0.87 8.36 28.39
C PHE A 31 -1.02 8.84 26.92
N HIS A 32 -0.65 8.01 25.94
CA HIS A 32 -0.71 8.40 24.52
C HIS A 32 -1.34 7.32 23.64
N LEU A 33 -2.68 7.34 23.54
CA LEU A 33 -3.46 6.41 22.71
C LEU A 33 -3.06 6.37 21.23
N LEU A 34 -2.61 7.50 20.70
CA LEU A 34 -2.24 7.64 19.28
C LEU A 34 -0.74 7.40 19.03
N LEU A 35 0.09 7.40 20.07
CA LEU A 35 1.53 7.17 19.97
C LEU A 35 1.84 5.72 20.35
N ARG A 36 1.48 4.80 19.46
CA ARG A 36 1.62 3.35 19.67
C ARG A 36 2.25 2.67 18.45
N TRP A 37 3.03 1.63 18.73
CA TRP A 37 3.69 0.76 17.76
C TRP A 37 4.61 1.57 16.83
N ASP A 38 4.45 1.50 15.51
CA ASP A 38 5.28 2.25 14.55
C ASP A 38 5.30 3.76 14.77
N ALA A 39 4.20 4.32 15.30
CA ALA A 39 4.11 5.75 15.57
C ALA A 39 5.21 6.24 16.53
N LEU A 40 5.72 5.36 17.41
CA LEU A 40 6.85 5.66 18.29
C LEU A 40 8.12 5.90 17.48
N HIS A 41 8.43 5.02 16.52
CA HIS A 41 9.58 5.18 15.64
C HIS A 41 9.43 6.43 14.76
N PHE A 42 8.26 6.65 14.16
CA PHE A 42 8.04 7.84 13.34
C PHE A 42 8.22 9.14 14.14
N ALA A 43 7.74 9.19 15.38
CA ALA A 43 7.90 10.35 16.25
C ALA A 43 9.35 10.53 16.74
N HIS A 44 10.08 9.43 17.00
CA HIS A 44 11.49 9.50 17.36
C HIS A 44 12.32 10.06 16.20
N ILE A 45 12.15 9.48 15.00
CA ILE A 45 12.85 9.91 13.78
C ILE A 45 12.55 11.38 13.48
N ALA A 46 11.31 11.82 13.64
CA ALA A 46 10.95 13.22 13.42
C ALA A 46 11.65 14.20 14.37
N ARG A 47 11.97 13.76 15.59
CA ARG A 47 12.59 14.61 16.63
C ARG A 47 14.11 14.55 16.64
N ARG A 48 14.70 13.38 16.38
CA ARG A 48 16.14 13.13 16.54
C ARG A 48 16.84 12.66 15.26
N GLY A 49 16.10 12.52 14.15
CA GLY A 49 16.61 11.86 12.95
C GLY A 49 16.75 10.36 13.15
N TYR A 50 17.38 9.69 12.19
CA TYR A 50 17.65 8.26 12.26
C TYR A 50 18.86 8.00 13.15
N VAL A 51 18.60 7.67 14.42
CA VAL A 51 19.66 7.41 15.42
C VAL A 51 19.96 5.93 15.49
N TYR A 52 18.91 5.10 15.51
CA TYR A 52 19.07 3.66 15.68
C TYR A 52 18.96 2.92 14.35
N GLU A 53 19.72 1.83 14.22
CA GLU A 53 19.74 1.01 13.02
C GLU A 53 18.34 0.46 12.64
N HIS A 54 17.55 0.03 13.63
CA HIS A 54 16.21 -0.52 13.41
C HIS A 54 15.19 0.51 12.88
N GLU A 55 15.47 1.81 13.02
CA GLU A 55 14.59 2.88 12.53
C GLU A 55 14.64 3.03 11.01
N TRP A 56 15.70 2.53 10.38
CA TRP A 56 15.85 2.59 8.92
C TRP A 56 14.89 1.66 8.16
N ALA A 57 14.10 0.84 8.86
CA ALA A 57 12.93 0.18 8.28
C ALA A 57 11.81 1.16 7.91
N PHE A 58 11.75 2.32 8.55
CA PHE A 58 10.75 3.36 8.32
C PHE A 58 11.30 4.37 7.32
N LEU A 59 10.50 4.70 6.30
CA LEU A 59 10.89 5.66 5.27
C LEU A 59 10.54 7.10 5.69
N PRO A 60 11.22 8.11 5.12
CA PRO A 60 11.22 9.47 5.67
C PRO A 60 9.93 10.27 5.44
N GLY A 61 8.99 9.80 4.60
CA GLY A 61 7.81 10.58 4.22
C GLY A 61 6.96 11.04 5.41
N LEU A 62 6.64 10.13 6.33
CA LEU A 62 5.87 10.47 7.52
C LEU A 62 6.69 11.21 8.59
N PRO A 63 7.92 10.77 8.95
CA PRO A 63 8.79 11.55 9.84
C PRO A 63 8.96 13.00 9.41
N PHE A 64 9.09 13.26 8.11
CA PHE A 64 9.17 14.61 7.56
C PHE A 64 7.90 15.44 7.85
N LEU A 65 6.71 14.86 7.69
CA LEU A 65 5.46 15.55 8.05
C LEU A 65 5.37 15.84 9.56
N LEU A 66 5.80 14.89 10.39
CA LEU A 66 5.84 15.04 11.84
C LEU A 66 6.85 16.11 12.29
N SER A 67 7.98 16.26 11.59
CA SER A 67 8.98 17.30 11.89
C SER A 67 8.49 18.71 11.55
N LEU A 68 7.58 18.85 10.58
CA LEU A 68 6.94 20.14 10.27
C LEU A 68 5.94 20.55 11.36
N SER A 69 5.10 19.61 11.80
CA SER A 69 4.20 19.80 12.93
C SER A 69 3.70 18.43 13.44
N PRO A 70 3.64 18.21 14.76
CA PRO A 70 3.07 16.98 15.32
C PRO A 70 1.62 16.72 14.90
N LEU A 71 0.86 17.77 14.56
CA LEU A 71 -0.54 17.69 14.14
C LEU A 71 -0.71 17.52 12.64
N ALA A 72 0.33 17.81 11.83
CA ALA A 72 0.22 17.80 10.38
C ALA A 72 -0.26 16.45 9.83
N PRO A 73 0.30 15.28 10.21
CA PRO A 73 -0.16 14.02 9.65
C PRO A 73 -1.64 13.73 9.94
N THR A 74 -2.10 14.03 11.16
CA THR A 74 -3.49 13.82 11.57
C THR A 74 -4.44 14.73 10.79
N LEU A 75 -4.12 16.02 10.66
CA LEU A 75 -4.94 16.97 9.89
C LEU A 75 -4.96 16.63 8.40
N LEU A 76 -3.80 16.32 7.82
CA LEU A 76 -3.73 15.89 6.42
C LEU A 76 -4.50 14.58 6.20
N SER A 77 -4.42 13.63 7.14
CA SER A 77 -5.15 12.35 7.05
C SER A 77 -6.66 12.53 6.89
N LEU A 78 -7.24 13.60 7.48
CA LEU A 78 -8.67 13.92 7.37
C LEU A 78 -9.02 14.34 5.93
N VAL A 79 -8.23 15.26 5.37
CA VAL A 79 -8.43 15.79 4.02
C VAL A 79 -8.21 14.70 2.98
N ILE A 80 -7.10 13.97 3.07
CA ILE A 80 -6.76 12.94 2.09
C ILE A 80 -7.70 11.75 2.13
N ALA A 81 -8.33 11.43 3.28
CA ALA A 81 -9.26 10.32 3.32
C ALA A 81 -10.57 10.61 2.59
N TYR A 82 -11.05 11.85 2.66
CA TYR A 82 -12.20 12.25 1.84
C TYR A 82 -11.86 12.13 0.35
N ASP A 83 -10.73 12.69 -0.06
CA ASP A 83 -10.33 12.64 -1.46
C ASP A 83 -9.92 11.24 -1.91
N ALA A 84 -9.43 10.37 -1.02
CA ALA A 84 -9.20 8.95 -1.29
C ALA A 84 -10.51 8.23 -1.63
N SER A 85 -11.58 8.44 -0.85
CA SER A 85 -12.91 7.89 -1.13
C SER A 85 -13.48 8.41 -2.44
N SER A 86 -13.34 9.72 -2.71
CA SER A 86 -13.72 10.33 -3.99
C SER A 86 -12.95 9.72 -5.17
N THR A 87 -11.64 9.56 -5.01
CA THR A 87 -10.75 8.97 -6.02
C THR A 87 -11.13 7.51 -6.29
N MET A 88 -11.43 6.75 -5.24
CA MET A 88 -11.87 5.36 -5.35
C MET A 88 -13.19 5.23 -6.12
N TYR A 89 -14.14 6.13 -5.83
CA TYR A 89 -15.41 6.19 -6.55
C TYR A 89 -15.24 6.57 -8.02
N ARG A 90 -14.27 7.42 -8.36
CA ARG A 90 -13.95 7.77 -9.76
C ARG A 90 -13.21 6.66 -10.48
N LEU A 91 -12.32 5.95 -9.79
CA LEU A 91 -11.55 4.83 -10.33
C LEU A 91 -12.43 3.62 -10.64
N SER A 92 -13.42 3.33 -9.78
CA SER A 92 -14.22 2.11 -9.87
C SER A 92 -15.01 1.98 -11.20
N PRO A 93 -15.68 3.03 -11.74
CA PRO A 93 -16.34 2.98 -13.04
C PRO A 93 -15.40 2.68 -14.21
N HIS A 94 -14.14 3.12 -14.16
CA HIS A 94 -13.16 2.81 -15.21
C HIS A 94 -12.88 1.31 -15.34
N HIS A 95 -13.07 0.54 -14.26
CA HIS A 95 -12.79 -0.89 -14.21
C HIS A 95 -14.05 -1.76 -14.23
N LEU A 96 -15.09 -1.34 -13.51
CA LEU A 96 -16.29 -2.13 -13.26
C LEU A 96 -17.47 -1.75 -14.17
N GLY A 97 -17.43 -0.59 -14.84
CA GLY A 97 -18.48 -0.15 -15.76
C GLY A 97 -19.86 0.12 -15.13
N SER A 98 -20.00 0.02 -13.80
CA SER A 98 -21.28 0.17 -13.09
C SER A 98 -21.20 1.17 -11.93
N PRO A 99 -22.10 2.17 -11.86
CA PRO A 99 -22.14 3.14 -10.75
C PRO A 99 -22.59 2.51 -9.43
N VAL A 100 -23.36 1.41 -9.48
CA VAL A 100 -23.75 0.66 -8.26
C VAL A 100 -22.54 -0.03 -7.67
N LEU A 101 -21.77 -0.75 -8.50
CA LEU A 101 -20.54 -1.40 -8.07
C LEU A 101 -19.49 -0.40 -7.58
N ALA A 102 -19.41 0.78 -8.20
CA ALA A 102 -18.53 1.86 -7.76
C ALA A 102 -18.86 2.36 -6.35
N ARG A 103 -20.15 2.55 -6.04
CA ARG A 103 -20.58 2.94 -4.69
C ARG A 103 -20.23 1.88 -3.66
N LEU A 104 -20.54 0.61 -3.95
CA LEU A 104 -20.27 -0.51 -3.04
C LEU A 104 -18.76 -0.68 -2.79
N THR A 105 -17.95 -0.65 -3.85
CA THR A 105 -16.49 -0.71 -3.77
C THR A 105 -15.93 0.40 -2.88
N THR A 106 -16.47 1.61 -3.01
CA THR A 106 -16.04 2.75 -2.21
C THR A 106 -16.48 2.62 -0.74
N MET A 107 -17.69 2.12 -0.48
CA MET A 107 -18.17 1.88 0.89
C MET A 107 -17.34 0.82 1.60
N LEU A 108 -16.93 -0.24 0.91
CA LEU A 108 -16.03 -1.25 1.48
C LEU A 108 -14.62 -0.71 1.72
N ALA A 109 -14.12 0.18 0.85
CA ALA A 109 -12.84 0.84 1.07
C ALA A 109 -12.80 1.69 2.36
N LEU A 110 -13.96 2.12 2.86
CA LEU A 110 -14.09 2.83 4.13
C LEU A 110 -14.09 1.92 5.36
N LEU A 111 -14.07 0.60 5.20
CA LEU A 111 -14.03 -0.39 6.28
C LEU A 111 -12.64 -1.05 6.36
N PRO A 112 -11.60 -0.34 6.84
CA PRO A 112 -10.28 -0.91 6.97
C PRO A 112 -10.23 -1.97 8.07
N SER A 113 -9.33 -2.94 7.90
CA SER A 113 -9.00 -3.92 8.93
C SER A 113 -8.37 -3.29 10.19
N SER A 114 -7.82 -2.08 10.08
CA SER A 114 -7.35 -1.28 11.21
C SER A 114 -7.80 0.19 11.07
N PRO A 115 -8.97 0.56 11.63
CA PRO A 115 -9.49 1.93 11.56
C PRO A 115 -8.60 2.96 12.25
N VAL A 116 -7.94 2.59 13.35
CA VAL A 116 -7.07 3.51 14.10
C VAL A 116 -5.87 3.95 13.26
N THR A 117 -5.21 3.00 12.57
CA THR A 117 -4.05 3.31 11.72
C THR A 117 -4.42 4.07 10.45
N LEU A 118 -5.62 3.83 9.90
CA LEU A 118 -6.05 4.53 8.69
C LEU A 118 -6.69 5.91 8.95
N PHE A 119 -7.30 6.11 10.12
CA PHE A 119 -8.12 7.31 10.36
C PHE A 119 -7.58 8.25 11.44
N LEU A 120 -6.88 7.75 12.45
CA LEU A 120 -6.66 8.50 13.69
C LEU A 120 -5.18 8.68 14.06
N ALA A 121 -4.38 7.62 13.95
CA ALA A 121 -2.99 7.64 14.36
C ALA A 121 -2.06 8.19 13.25
N PRO A 122 -0.93 8.83 13.62
CA PRO A 122 0.06 9.30 12.65
C PRO A 122 0.80 8.10 12.05
N TYR A 123 0.22 7.56 10.97
CA TYR A 123 0.69 6.37 10.27
C TYR A 123 0.93 6.66 8.78
N SER A 124 1.74 5.81 8.15
CA SER A 124 2.15 5.94 6.74
C SER A 124 1.04 5.59 5.76
N GLU A 125 0.10 4.77 6.21
CA GLU A 125 -0.90 4.07 5.41
C GLU A 125 -1.98 4.95 4.81
N PRO A 126 -2.49 6.00 5.49
CA PRO A 126 -3.41 6.96 4.88
C PRO A 126 -2.80 7.62 3.64
N PHE A 127 -1.55 8.07 3.75
CA PHE A 127 -0.81 8.73 2.67
C PHE A 127 -0.49 7.77 1.53
N PHE A 128 0.05 6.59 1.88
CA PHE A 128 0.36 5.55 0.90
C PHE A 128 -0.87 5.12 0.11
N THR A 129 -2.00 4.90 0.79
CA THR A 129 -3.26 4.45 0.17
C THR A 129 -3.83 5.52 -0.75
N TYR A 130 -3.89 6.76 -0.27
CA TYR A 130 -4.38 7.90 -1.05
C TYR A 130 -3.56 8.11 -2.34
N LEU A 131 -2.23 8.18 -2.22
CA LEU A 131 -1.34 8.39 -3.37
C LEU A 131 -1.35 7.19 -4.34
N SER A 132 -1.51 5.97 -3.82
CA SER A 132 -1.69 4.78 -4.65
C SER A 132 -2.98 4.86 -5.47
N TYR A 133 -4.11 5.23 -4.88
CA TYR A 133 -5.37 5.39 -5.60
C TYR A 133 -5.31 6.51 -6.64
N LYS A 134 -4.70 7.66 -6.30
CA LYS A 134 -4.47 8.75 -7.26
C LYS A 134 -3.63 8.30 -8.44
N GLY A 135 -2.53 7.59 -8.19
CA GLY A 135 -1.69 7.07 -9.24
C GLY A 135 -2.41 6.06 -10.14
N MET A 136 -3.22 5.16 -9.56
CA MET A 136 -4.06 4.22 -10.32
C MET A 136 -5.11 4.94 -11.18
N LEU A 137 -5.76 5.98 -10.65
CA LEU A 137 -6.69 6.82 -11.42
C LEU A 137 -5.98 7.52 -12.59
N TYR A 138 -4.80 8.10 -12.35
CA TYR A 138 -4.01 8.70 -13.41
C TYR A 138 -3.55 7.68 -14.46
N CYS A 139 -3.25 6.43 -14.07
CA CYS A 139 -3.00 5.35 -15.03
C CYS A 139 -4.25 5.04 -15.87
N ALA A 140 -5.44 4.97 -15.26
CA ALA A 140 -6.70 4.75 -15.98
C ALA A 140 -7.01 5.89 -16.96
N GLU A 141 -6.69 7.13 -16.60
CA GLU A 141 -6.80 8.34 -17.43
C GLU A 141 -5.66 8.50 -18.47
N SER A 142 -4.73 7.54 -18.58
CA SER A 142 -3.53 7.61 -19.44
C SER A 142 -2.57 8.78 -19.12
N ARG A 143 -2.63 9.34 -17.91
CA ARG A 143 -1.77 10.42 -17.40
C ARG A 143 -0.56 9.86 -16.64
N TYR A 144 0.27 9.08 -17.34
CA TYR A 144 1.35 8.31 -16.72
C TYR A 144 2.42 9.13 -15.99
N SER A 145 2.69 10.37 -16.42
CA SER A 145 3.65 11.23 -15.72
C SER A 145 3.14 11.65 -14.34
N ALA A 146 1.86 12.02 -14.23
CA ALA A 146 1.23 12.32 -12.94
C ALA A 146 1.13 11.05 -12.07
N ALA A 147 0.85 9.90 -12.68
CA ALA A 147 0.86 8.61 -11.99
C ALA A 147 2.23 8.28 -11.39
N ALA A 148 3.31 8.48 -12.14
CA ALA A 148 4.67 8.23 -11.67
C ALA A 148 5.04 9.14 -10.50
N VAL A 149 4.68 10.43 -10.54
CA VAL A 149 4.86 11.35 -9.41
C VAL A 149 4.08 10.87 -8.19
N ALA A 150 2.79 10.54 -8.35
CA ALA A 150 1.96 10.05 -7.24
C ALA A 150 2.52 8.76 -6.63
N PHE A 151 2.96 7.80 -7.44
CA PHE A 151 3.57 6.55 -6.96
C PHE A 151 4.94 6.76 -6.31
N THR A 152 5.74 7.69 -6.81
CA THR A 152 7.03 8.06 -6.19
C THR A 152 6.80 8.70 -4.84
N LEU A 153 5.85 9.63 -4.73
CA LEU A 153 5.45 10.18 -3.44
C LEU A 153 4.88 9.10 -2.52
N ALA A 154 4.11 8.13 -3.02
CA ALA A 154 3.64 7.02 -2.20
C ALA A 154 4.83 6.19 -1.65
N ALA A 155 5.85 5.96 -2.47
CA ALA A 155 7.04 5.21 -2.09
C ALA A 155 7.90 5.90 -1.02
N THR A 156 7.73 7.20 -0.73
CA THR A 156 8.40 7.83 0.42
C THR A 156 7.78 7.45 1.76
N PHE A 157 6.55 6.94 1.78
CA PHE A 157 5.86 6.53 3.00
C PHE A 157 6.08 5.05 3.33
N ARG A 158 6.29 4.20 2.32
CA ARG A 158 6.47 2.75 2.52
C ARG A 158 7.43 2.15 1.49
N SER A 159 8.27 1.22 1.95
CA SER A 159 9.20 0.44 1.13
C SER A 159 8.50 -0.28 -0.03
N ASN A 160 7.29 -0.79 0.18
CA ASN A 160 6.52 -1.52 -0.83
C ASN A 160 5.99 -0.63 -1.98
N GLY A 161 6.25 0.69 -1.96
CA GLY A 161 5.81 1.60 -3.01
C GLY A 161 6.42 1.33 -4.37
N PHE A 162 7.63 0.75 -4.45
CA PHE A 162 8.24 0.40 -5.73
C PHE A 162 7.39 -0.58 -6.56
N LEU A 163 6.55 -1.41 -5.92
CA LEU A 163 5.65 -2.35 -6.61
C LEU A 163 4.59 -1.61 -7.46
N LEU A 164 4.29 -0.35 -7.14
CA LEU A 164 3.35 0.47 -7.90
C LEU A 164 3.86 0.76 -9.33
N SER A 165 5.16 0.61 -9.58
CA SER A 165 5.74 0.63 -10.93
C SER A 165 5.09 -0.40 -11.87
N GLY A 166 4.55 -1.50 -11.34
CA GLY A 166 3.82 -2.51 -12.11
C GLY A 166 2.61 -1.93 -12.84
N PHE A 167 1.90 -0.95 -12.28
CA PHE A 167 0.79 -0.27 -12.95
C PHE A 167 1.25 0.59 -14.14
N LEU A 168 2.42 1.23 -14.01
CA LEU A 168 3.03 2.00 -15.10
C LEU A 168 3.49 1.08 -16.22
N ILE A 169 4.18 -0.01 -15.87
CA ILE A 169 4.62 -1.03 -16.84
C ILE A 169 3.40 -1.62 -17.55
N TRP A 170 2.34 -1.93 -16.81
CA TRP A 170 1.11 -2.45 -17.41
C TRP A 170 0.51 -1.47 -18.41
N GLY A 171 0.32 -0.20 -18.03
CA GLY A 171 -0.31 0.79 -18.90
C GLY A 171 0.54 1.25 -20.10
N LEU A 172 1.87 1.29 -19.95
CA LEU A 172 2.79 1.78 -20.99
C LEU A 172 3.30 0.67 -21.91
N LEU A 173 3.46 -0.56 -21.41
CA LEU A 173 4.03 -1.68 -22.16
C LEU A 173 2.99 -2.74 -22.50
N VAL A 174 2.29 -3.28 -21.49
CA VAL A 174 1.46 -4.48 -21.65
C VAL A 174 0.12 -4.16 -22.34
N GLN A 175 -0.59 -3.14 -21.87
CA GLN A 175 -1.92 -2.78 -22.38
C GLN A 175 -1.92 -2.36 -23.87
N PRO A 176 -0.96 -1.54 -24.36
CA PRO A 176 -0.89 -1.19 -25.78
C PRO A 176 -0.59 -2.40 -26.68
N PHE A 177 0.25 -3.32 -26.20
CA PHE A 177 0.58 -4.56 -26.90
C PHE A 177 -0.66 -5.45 -27.07
N LEU A 178 -1.46 -5.60 -25.99
CA LEU A 178 -2.70 -6.39 -26.02
C LEU A 178 -3.78 -5.77 -26.91
N ARG A 179 -3.92 -4.44 -26.93
CA ARG A 179 -4.98 -3.75 -27.69
C ARG A 179 -4.68 -3.59 -29.18
N ARG A 180 -3.56 -4.13 -29.69
CA ARG A 180 -3.10 -4.00 -31.09
C ARG A 180 -3.31 -2.58 -31.65
N LYS A 181 -2.98 -1.56 -30.84
CA LYS A 181 -3.16 -0.15 -31.23
C LYS A 181 -2.34 0.16 -32.49
N PRO A 182 -2.76 1.14 -33.31
CA PRO A 182 -2.02 1.53 -34.51
C PRO A 182 -0.57 1.90 -34.16
N VAL A 183 0.37 1.48 -35.01
CA VAL A 183 1.83 1.50 -34.77
C VAL A 183 2.36 2.88 -34.33
N ARG A 184 1.75 3.98 -34.79
CA ARG A 184 2.13 5.35 -34.41
C ARG A 184 1.74 5.70 -32.96
N ALA A 185 0.52 5.39 -32.55
CA ALA A 185 0.05 5.59 -31.17
C ALA A 185 0.77 4.64 -30.20
N PHE A 186 1.02 3.41 -30.65
CA PHE A 186 1.83 2.43 -29.95
C PHE A 186 3.27 2.95 -29.72
N ARG A 187 3.96 3.46 -30.75
CA ARG A 187 5.32 4.02 -30.63
C ARG A 187 5.41 5.26 -29.74
N LEU A 188 4.42 6.15 -29.78
CA LEU A 188 4.39 7.36 -28.92
C LEU A 188 4.19 7.02 -27.43
N GLN A 189 3.37 5.99 -27.14
CA GLN A 189 3.09 5.56 -25.77
C GLN A 189 4.20 4.66 -25.21
N MET A 190 4.87 3.87 -26.06
CA MET A 190 5.92 2.90 -25.71
C MET A 190 7.35 3.44 -25.95
N TYR A 191 7.59 4.76 -25.95
CA TYR A 191 8.96 5.26 -26.08
C TYR A 191 9.82 4.62 -24.98
N PRO A 192 10.80 3.75 -25.30
CA PRO A 192 11.35 2.80 -24.34
C PRO A 192 12.01 3.53 -23.17
N SER A 193 12.67 4.66 -23.44
CA SER A 193 13.23 5.51 -22.39
C SER A 193 12.18 6.21 -21.54
N ARG A 194 10.99 6.55 -22.07
CA ARG A 194 9.88 7.08 -21.25
C ARG A 194 9.33 6.01 -20.32
N THR A 195 9.10 4.79 -20.81
CA THR A 195 8.63 3.67 -19.98
C THR A 195 9.63 3.35 -18.88
N VAL A 196 10.92 3.22 -19.23
CA VAL A 196 11.99 2.98 -18.25
C VAL A 196 12.07 4.11 -17.23
N LEU A 197 12.08 5.37 -17.67
CA LEU A 197 12.17 6.53 -16.78
C LEU A 197 11.00 6.58 -15.80
N LEU A 198 9.75 6.52 -16.29
CA LEU A 198 8.57 6.63 -15.44
C LEU A 198 8.46 5.45 -14.46
N SER A 199 8.76 4.23 -14.91
CA SER A 199 8.73 3.03 -14.07
C SER A 199 9.89 2.96 -13.07
N ALA A 200 11.02 3.64 -13.33
CA ALA A 200 12.14 3.72 -12.40
C ALA A 200 11.89 4.71 -11.25
N LEU A 201 11.11 5.78 -11.47
CA LEU A 201 10.87 6.81 -10.45
C LEU A 201 10.36 6.26 -9.09
N PRO A 202 9.38 5.33 -9.02
CA PRO A 202 8.94 4.75 -7.75
C PRO A 202 10.01 3.97 -6.97
N PHE A 203 11.13 3.59 -7.59
CA PHE A 203 12.24 2.95 -6.90
C PHE A 203 13.16 3.96 -6.18
N VAL A 204 13.17 5.22 -6.64
CA VAL A 204 14.10 6.24 -6.15
C VAL A 204 14.05 6.42 -4.63
N PRO A 205 12.88 6.57 -3.97
CA PRO A 205 12.85 6.77 -2.52
C PRO A 205 13.44 5.60 -1.74
N PHE A 206 13.20 4.36 -2.17
CA PHE A 206 13.74 3.18 -1.50
C PHE A 206 15.25 3.06 -1.69
N ILE A 207 15.74 3.29 -2.92
CA ILE A 207 17.18 3.25 -3.22
C ILE A 207 17.91 4.36 -2.46
N ALA A 208 17.42 5.60 -2.53
CA ALA A 208 18.01 6.75 -1.86
C ALA A 208 18.07 6.53 -0.34
N HIS A 209 17.01 5.98 0.27
CA HIS A 209 16.95 5.69 1.69
C HIS A 209 17.99 4.64 2.12
N ASN A 210 18.10 3.51 1.39
CA ASN A 210 19.11 2.49 1.69
C ASN A 210 20.54 3.01 1.43
N TYR A 211 20.73 3.84 0.40
CA TYR A 211 22.03 4.43 0.09
C TYR A 211 22.46 5.44 1.16
N ALA A 212 21.54 6.28 1.65
CA ALA A 212 21.81 7.17 2.78
C ALA A 212 22.22 6.39 4.04
N ALA A 213 21.58 5.24 4.30
CA ALA A 213 21.96 4.36 5.40
C ALA A 213 23.36 3.78 5.23
N TYR A 214 23.69 3.35 4.01
CA TYR A 214 25.01 2.83 3.68
C TYR A 214 26.10 3.85 3.98
N LEU A 215 25.91 5.10 3.56
CA LEU A 215 26.86 6.18 3.86
C LEU A 215 26.98 6.45 5.37
N ALA A 216 25.87 6.35 6.11
CA ALA A 216 25.85 6.61 7.55
C ALA A 216 26.55 5.53 8.39
N PHE A 217 26.42 4.25 8.04
CA PHE A 217 26.95 3.15 8.85
C PHE A 217 28.20 2.47 8.29
N CYS A 218 28.30 2.32 6.97
CA CYS A 218 29.37 1.52 6.36
C CYS A 218 30.67 2.31 6.15
N SER A 219 30.68 3.61 6.48
CA SER A 219 31.88 4.45 6.52
C SER A 219 32.61 4.42 7.87
N ALA A 220 32.00 3.80 8.90
CA ALA A 220 32.58 3.69 10.23
C ALA A 220 33.61 2.55 10.31
N THR A 221 34.59 2.68 11.22
CA THR A 221 35.59 1.63 11.50
C THR A 221 34.95 0.34 12.02
N ASP A 222 33.87 0.45 12.79
CA ASP A 222 33.08 -0.67 13.30
C ASP A 222 31.81 -0.88 12.45
N ALA A 223 32.00 -1.12 11.15
CA ALA A 223 30.90 -1.29 10.21
C ALA A 223 30.01 -2.51 10.55
N PRO A 224 28.67 -2.37 10.53
CA PRO A 224 27.75 -3.49 10.75
C PRO A 224 27.91 -4.63 9.74
N GLU A 225 27.54 -5.85 10.15
CA GLU A 225 27.69 -7.07 9.34
C GLU A 225 26.99 -7.03 7.97
N TRP A 226 25.93 -6.24 7.81
CA TRP A 226 25.22 -6.13 6.54
C TRP A 226 25.96 -5.31 5.49
N CYS A 227 26.93 -4.48 5.89
CA CYS A 227 27.79 -3.73 4.97
C CYS A 227 28.67 -4.65 4.11
N ALA A 228 29.05 -5.82 4.64
CA ALA A 228 29.88 -6.82 3.95
C ALA A 228 29.08 -7.75 3.01
N ARG A 229 27.75 -7.65 2.99
CA ARG A 229 26.90 -8.51 2.15
C ARG A 229 26.96 -8.05 0.69
N ARG A 230 26.79 -8.98 -0.25
CA ARG A 230 26.77 -8.71 -1.71
C ARG A 230 25.81 -7.57 -2.11
N LEU A 231 24.69 -7.46 -1.40
CA LEU A 231 23.79 -6.32 -1.48
C LEU A 231 23.64 -5.74 -0.07
N PRO A 232 24.30 -4.61 0.24
CA PRO A 232 24.28 -4.02 1.58
C PRO A 232 22.97 -3.26 1.81
N LEU A 233 21.90 -4.01 2.05
CA LEU A 233 20.55 -3.49 2.27
C LEU A 233 20.20 -3.49 3.76
N ILE A 234 20.25 -2.31 4.38
CA ILE A 234 19.84 -2.13 5.78
C ILE A 234 18.38 -2.56 5.98
N TYR A 235 17.50 -2.31 5.01
CA TYR A 235 16.08 -2.66 5.15
C TYR A 235 15.91 -4.16 5.39
N SER A 236 16.53 -4.99 4.56
CA SER A 236 16.47 -6.46 4.70
C SER A 236 17.16 -6.93 5.99
N PHE A 237 18.26 -6.28 6.38
CA PHE A 237 18.93 -6.58 7.63
C PHE A 237 18.01 -6.34 8.84
N VAL A 238 17.41 -5.15 8.91
CA VAL A 238 16.55 -4.74 10.02
C VAL A 238 15.33 -5.64 10.14
N GLN A 239 14.70 -5.99 9.01
CA GLN A 239 13.58 -6.93 8.98
C GLN A 239 13.95 -8.25 9.67
N VAL A 240 15.10 -8.85 9.35
CA VAL A 240 15.51 -10.14 9.92
C VAL A 240 16.04 -10.00 11.35
N ARG A 241 16.86 -9.00 11.65
CA ARG A 241 17.60 -8.85 12.91
C ARG A 241 16.75 -8.33 14.04
N TYR A 242 15.99 -7.27 13.80
CA TYR A 242 15.21 -6.58 14.84
C TYR A 242 13.75 -7.01 14.86
N TRP A 243 13.19 -7.30 13.70
CA TRP A 243 11.77 -7.64 13.56
C TRP A 243 11.52 -9.14 13.37
N ASN A 244 12.56 -9.98 13.37
CA ASN A 244 12.45 -11.42 13.13
C ASN A 244 11.64 -11.80 11.87
N ASN A 245 11.57 -10.89 10.89
CA ASN A 245 10.86 -11.06 9.63
C ASN A 245 11.73 -11.85 8.64
N GLY A 246 11.87 -13.15 8.88
CA GLY A 246 12.57 -14.10 8.01
C GLY A 246 11.64 -15.15 7.39
N PHE A 247 12.12 -15.85 6.36
CA PHE A 247 11.36 -16.92 5.70
C PHE A 247 10.80 -17.91 6.73
N LEU A 248 9.47 -18.08 6.73
CA LEU A 248 8.69 -18.91 7.65
C LEU A 248 8.77 -18.58 9.16
N ARG A 249 9.53 -17.56 9.59
CA ARG A 249 9.73 -17.26 11.03
C ARG A 249 8.47 -16.76 11.74
N TYR A 250 7.54 -16.16 10.99
CA TYR A 250 6.25 -15.72 11.52
C TYR A 250 5.22 -16.86 11.62
N TRP A 251 5.47 -18.01 10.98
CA TRP A 251 4.52 -19.12 10.94
C TRP A 251 4.67 -20.00 12.17
N SER A 252 4.21 -19.49 13.31
CA SER A 252 4.11 -20.25 14.56
C SER A 252 2.65 -20.60 14.88
N LEU A 253 2.43 -21.68 15.63
CA LEU A 253 1.08 -22.07 16.08
C LEU A 253 0.42 -20.99 16.93
N GLN A 254 1.21 -20.18 17.63
CA GLN A 254 0.72 -19.05 18.43
C GLN A 254 0.08 -17.95 17.56
N GLN A 255 0.51 -17.84 16.29
CA GLN A 255 -0.04 -16.88 15.33
C GLN A 255 -1.29 -17.40 14.60
N LEU A 256 -1.71 -18.65 14.86
CA LEU A 256 -2.89 -19.25 14.23
C LEU A 256 -4.16 -18.38 14.34
N PRO A 257 -4.50 -17.77 15.51
CA PRO A 257 -5.66 -16.89 15.59
C PRO A 257 -5.59 -15.70 14.62
N ASN A 258 -4.40 -15.11 14.46
CA ASN A 258 -4.20 -14.00 13.53
C ASN A 258 -4.38 -14.43 12.06
N PHE A 259 -3.93 -15.64 11.71
CA PHE A 259 -4.17 -16.20 10.38
C PHE A 259 -5.65 -16.48 10.13
N LEU A 260 -6.38 -17.02 11.11
CA LEU A 260 -7.81 -17.33 10.98
C LEU A 260 -8.66 -16.07 10.79
N ILE A 261 -8.36 -15.00 11.53
CA ILE A 261 -9.06 -13.70 11.38
C ILE A 261 -8.82 -13.10 9.99
N ALA A 262 -7.62 -13.29 9.44
CA ALA A 262 -7.25 -12.72 8.14
C ALA A 262 -7.62 -13.61 6.94
N ALA A 263 -7.88 -14.89 7.17
CA ALA A 263 -8.10 -15.87 6.11
C ALA A 263 -9.26 -15.52 5.16
N PRO A 264 -10.47 -15.12 5.62
CA PRO A 264 -11.59 -14.91 4.71
C PRO A 264 -11.32 -13.90 3.60
N PRO A 265 -10.88 -12.66 3.87
CA PRO A 265 -10.59 -11.70 2.81
C PRO A 265 -9.34 -12.06 2.01
N LEU A 266 -8.33 -12.72 2.60
CA LEU A 266 -7.14 -13.17 1.87
C LEU A 266 -7.45 -14.26 0.85
N LEU A 267 -8.25 -15.25 1.26
CA LEU A 267 -8.69 -16.34 0.39
C LEU A 267 -9.56 -15.78 -0.74
N ALA A 268 -10.52 -14.92 -0.42
CA ALA A 268 -11.37 -14.27 -1.41
C ALA A 268 -10.55 -13.55 -2.49
N ILE A 269 -9.61 -12.68 -2.09
CA ILE A 269 -8.78 -11.94 -3.04
C ILE A 269 -7.88 -12.87 -3.85
N SER A 270 -7.33 -13.90 -3.23
CA SER A 270 -6.43 -14.85 -3.90
C SER A 270 -7.17 -15.70 -4.92
N THR A 271 -8.32 -16.27 -4.55
CA THR A 271 -9.12 -17.09 -5.45
C THR A 271 -9.61 -16.27 -6.63
N PHE A 272 -10.10 -15.04 -6.39
CA PHE A 272 -10.50 -14.15 -7.47
C PHE A 272 -9.32 -13.76 -8.36
N SER A 273 -8.18 -13.37 -7.79
CA SER A 273 -7.01 -12.96 -8.58
C SER A 273 -6.50 -14.12 -9.44
N ILE A 274 -6.44 -15.34 -8.89
CA ILE A 274 -6.04 -16.54 -9.64
C ILE A 274 -7.07 -16.86 -10.73
N HIS A 275 -8.37 -16.82 -10.43
CA HIS A 275 -9.43 -17.08 -11.39
C HIS A 275 -9.37 -16.06 -12.55
N HIS A 276 -9.27 -14.78 -12.23
CA HIS A 276 -9.18 -13.69 -13.20
C HIS A 276 -7.95 -13.84 -14.11
N LEU A 277 -6.77 -14.12 -13.53
CA LEU A 277 -5.56 -14.30 -14.33
C LEU A 277 -5.59 -15.56 -15.20
N ARG A 278 -6.14 -16.66 -14.71
CA ARG A 278 -6.35 -17.88 -15.52
C ARG A 278 -7.29 -17.63 -16.69
N HIS A 279 -8.38 -16.89 -16.47
CA HIS A 279 -9.30 -16.50 -17.53
C HIS A 279 -8.62 -15.57 -18.54
N TRP A 280 -7.93 -14.54 -18.06
CA TRP A 280 -7.21 -13.58 -18.89
C TRP A 280 -6.12 -14.24 -19.76
N LEU A 281 -5.39 -15.23 -19.23
CA LEU A 281 -4.40 -16.00 -19.99
C LEU A 281 -5.02 -16.83 -21.13
N LYS A 282 -6.28 -17.28 -20.98
CA LYS A 282 -6.99 -18.06 -22.00
C LYS A 282 -7.69 -17.16 -23.03
N SER A 283 -8.35 -16.10 -22.56
CA SER A 283 -9.16 -15.19 -23.39
C SER A 283 -8.94 -13.74 -22.95
N PRO A 284 -7.93 -13.05 -23.49
CA PRO A 284 -7.56 -11.69 -23.07
C PRO A 284 -8.54 -10.59 -23.52
N ALA A 285 -9.59 -10.92 -24.29
CA ALA A 285 -10.42 -9.95 -25.01
C ALA A 285 -11.93 -10.23 -24.88
N ASP A 286 -12.45 -10.49 -23.68
CA ASP A 286 -13.90 -10.51 -23.43
C ASP A 286 -14.38 -9.20 -22.77
N PRO A 287 -14.96 -8.26 -23.53
CA PRO A 287 -15.51 -7.02 -22.99
C PRO A 287 -16.86 -7.18 -22.28
N GLY A 288 -17.50 -8.36 -22.32
CA GLY A 288 -18.87 -8.56 -21.82
C GLY A 288 -19.02 -8.70 -20.31
N ARG A 289 -17.93 -8.98 -19.57
CA ARG A 289 -17.97 -9.28 -18.13
C ARG A 289 -17.17 -8.24 -17.32
N ALA A 290 -17.86 -7.42 -16.53
CA ALA A 290 -17.27 -6.32 -15.73
C ALA A 290 -16.05 -6.75 -14.88
N PHE A 291 -16.10 -7.94 -14.27
CA PHE A 291 -15.05 -8.45 -13.39
C PHE A 291 -13.92 -9.20 -14.10
N LEU A 292 -14.05 -9.48 -15.41
CA LEU A 292 -13.03 -10.16 -16.22
C LEU A 292 -12.33 -9.22 -17.20
N SER A 293 -12.56 -7.91 -17.06
CA SER A 293 -11.90 -6.93 -17.92
C SER A 293 -10.38 -6.96 -17.74
N ALA A 294 -9.64 -6.86 -18.86
CA ALA A 294 -8.18 -6.79 -18.83
C ALA A 294 -7.62 -5.59 -18.04
N SER A 295 -8.47 -4.63 -17.65
CA SER A 295 -8.11 -3.49 -16.82
C SER A 295 -7.91 -3.87 -15.33
N ILE A 296 -8.49 -4.99 -14.89
CA ILE A 296 -8.40 -5.50 -13.51
C ILE A 296 -7.13 -6.36 -13.31
N ALA A 297 -6.59 -6.95 -14.38
CA ALA A 297 -5.38 -7.77 -14.35
C ALA A 297 -4.19 -7.15 -13.56
N PRO A 298 -3.79 -5.88 -13.73
CA PRO A 298 -2.69 -5.31 -12.95
C PRO A 298 -3.02 -5.22 -11.45
N HIS A 299 -4.28 -5.04 -11.09
CA HIS A 299 -4.73 -5.06 -9.70
C HIS A 299 -4.65 -6.46 -9.11
N ALA A 300 -5.08 -7.49 -9.85
CA ALA A 300 -4.98 -8.90 -9.46
C ALA A 300 -3.51 -9.34 -9.29
N ILE A 301 -2.63 -8.98 -10.24
CA ILE A 301 -1.19 -9.23 -10.15
C ILE A 301 -0.62 -8.56 -8.90
N HIS A 302 -0.91 -7.27 -8.70
CA HIS A 302 -0.42 -6.52 -7.53
C HIS A 302 -0.89 -7.14 -6.21
N ALA A 303 -2.13 -7.61 -6.14
CA ALA A 303 -2.65 -8.26 -4.93
C ALA A 303 -1.98 -9.60 -4.63
N LEU A 304 -1.69 -10.41 -5.64
CA LEU A 304 -0.93 -11.65 -5.45
C LEU A 304 0.51 -11.39 -5.00
N PHE A 305 1.19 -10.39 -5.58
CA PHE A 305 2.52 -9.97 -5.10
C PHE A 305 2.51 -9.39 -3.69
N ARG A 306 1.36 -8.84 -3.26
CA ARG A 306 1.14 -8.33 -1.91
C ARG A 306 0.58 -9.37 -0.95
N HIS A 307 0.38 -10.62 -1.38
CA HIS A 307 -0.19 -11.65 -0.53
C HIS A 307 0.74 -11.95 0.67
N PRO A 308 0.23 -11.92 1.92
CA PRO A 308 1.03 -12.15 3.12
C PRO A 308 1.61 -13.56 3.20
N SER A 309 1.11 -14.55 2.44
CA SER A 309 1.78 -15.86 2.33
C SER A 309 3.21 -15.76 1.78
N LEU A 310 3.50 -14.71 1.00
CA LEU A 310 4.80 -14.48 0.37
C LEU A 310 5.65 -13.44 1.13
N ARG A 311 5.10 -12.80 2.18
CA ARG A 311 5.83 -11.79 2.97
C ARG A 311 5.52 -11.93 4.45
N VAL A 312 6.59 -12.12 5.20
CA VAL A 312 6.63 -12.22 6.66
C VAL A 312 5.96 -10.98 7.26
N PRO A 313 4.80 -11.13 7.93
CA PRO A 313 4.19 -10.04 8.67
C PRO A 313 5.11 -9.61 9.81
N HIS A 314 5.08 -8.33 10.12
CA HIS A 314 5.75 -7.77 11.29
C HIS A 314 5.24 -8.45 12.57
N PRO A 315 6.11 -8.81 13.53
CA PRO A 315 5.75 -9.63 14.69
C PRO A 315 4.66 -8.98 15.57
N ASP A 316 4.60 -7.65 15.59
CA ASP A 316 3.65 -6.88 16.40
C ASP A 316 2.35 -6.51 15.67
N ARG A 317 2.09 -7.05 14.48
CA ARG A 317 0.87 -6.71 13.73
C ARG A 317 0.06 -7.94 13.32
N PRO A 318 -1.26 -7.95 13.57
CA PRO A 318 -2.13 -8.81 12.78
C PRO A 318 -1.96 -8.43 11.30
N PRO A 319 -2.06 -9.38 10.36
CA PRO A 319 -1.93 -9.10 8.93
C PRO A 319 -2.99 -8.09 8.47
N VAL A 320 -2.59 -6.82 8.42
CA VAL A 320 -3.47 -5.73 8.01
C VAL A 320 -3.64 -5.80 6.50
N LEU A 321 -4.87 -6.04 6.10
CA LEU A 321 -5.34 -6.17 4.73
C LEU A 321 -5.46 -4.75 4.12
N TRP A 322 -4.53 -4.37 3.23
CA TRP A 322 -4.40 -3.00 2.71
C TRP A 322 -4.89 -2.80 1.26
N GLY A 323 -5.81 -1.85 1.07
CA GLY A 323 -5.97 -0.95 -0.09
C GLY A 323 -6.34 -1.56 -1.46
N ALA A 324 -5.64 -2.58 -1.95
CA ALA A 324 -5.99 -3.26 -3.23
C ALA A 324 -7.26 -4.13 -3.11
N ILE A 325 -7.76 -4.22 -1.89
CA ILE A 325 -8.73 -5.20 -1.41
C ILE A 325 -10.14 -4.84 -1.83
N SER A 326 -10.46 -3.55 -1.92
CA SER A 326 -11.84 -3.13 -2.17
C SER A 326 -12.33 -3.44 -3.59
N ILE A 327 -11.46 -3.34 -4.62
CA ILE A 327 -11.81 -3.69 -6.02
C ILE A 327 -11.86 -5.22 -6.20
N LEU A 328 -10.96 -5.95 -5.52
CA LEU A 328 -10.80 -7.40 -5.72
C LEU A 328 -11.74 -8.24 -4.85
N LEU A 329 -12.20 -7.74 -3.70
CA LEU A 329 -13.16 -8.45 -2.85
C LEU A 329 -14.46 -8.77 -3.59
N TRP A 330 -14.96 -7.88 -4.45
CA TRP A 330 -16.22 -8.14 -5.15
C TRP A 330 -16.15 -9.22 -6.23
N GLY A 331 -15.02 -9.33 -6.91
CA GLY A 331 -14.81 -10.42 -7.86
C GLY A 331 -14.81 -11.80 -7.21
N ALA A 332 -14.55 -11.87 -5.90
CA ALA A 332 -14.54 -13.10 -5.12
C ALA A 332 -15.91 -13.50 -4.56
N PHE A 333 -16.82 -12.54 -4.35
CA PHE A 333 -18.11 -12.76 -3.69
C PHE A 333 -19.31 -12.85 -4.65
N LEU A 334 -19.13 -12.59 -5.94
CA LEU A 334 -20.17 -12.85 -6.94
C LEU A 334 -19.89 -14.17 -7.64
N PRO A 335 -20.85 -15.12 -7.66
CA PRO A 335 -20.70 -16.33 -8.45
C PRO A 335 -20.49 -15.95 -9.93
N PRO A 336 -19.72 -16.74 -10.69
CA PRO A 336 -19.64 -16.56 -12.12
C PRO A 336 -21.04 -16.79 -12.68
N ALA A 337 -21.71 -15.71 -13.10
CA ALA A 337 -22.88 -15.83 -13.95
C ALA A 337 -22.49 -16.41 -15.31
#